data_AF-A0AAN9E5B7-F1
#
_entry.id   AF-A0AAN9E5B7-F1
#
_cell.length_a   1.000
_cell.length_b   1.000
_cell.length_c   1.000
_cell.angle_alpha   90.00
_cell.angle_beta   90.00
_cell.angle_gamma   90.00
#
_symmetry.space_group_name_H-M   'P 1'
#
loop_
_entity.id
_entity.type
_entity.pdbx_description
1 polymer ?
#
loop_
_entity_poly.entity_id
_entity_poly.type
_entity_poly.pdbx_seq_one_letter_code
_entity_poly.pdbx_strand_id
1 'polypeptide(L)'
;MRVLPLISALSKLRIFIPPGLRPLEARQSILLAIQELGNRFPQGFPKLNPVKDMKVNDPEIVKLVNQIEEVEQKLFSHPMHKVC
;
A
#
# COMPACT_ATOMS: atom_id res chain seq x y z
N MET A 1 12.54 -12.75 -16.89
CA MET A 1 11.59 -12.83 -15.75
C MET A 1 11.25 -11.41 -15.28
N ARG A 2 10.20 -10.79 -15.84
CA ARG A 2 9.74 -9.46 -15.39
C ARG A 2 8.64 -9.69 -14.35
N VAL A 3 9.01 -9.75 -13.07
CA VAL A 3 8.06 -9.97 -11.94
C VAL A 3 7.39 -8.65 -11.51
N LEU A 4 8.03 -7.52 -11.81
CA LEU A 4 7.55 -6.16 -11.52
C LEU A 4 6.12 -5.82 -12.00
N PRO A 5 5.64 -6.20 -13.21
CA PRO A 5 4.30 -5.83 -13.66
C PRO A 5 3.15 -6.44 -12.84
N LEU A 6 3.43 -7.44 -12.00
CA LEU A 6 2.42 -8.03 -11.10
C LEU A 6 2.27 -7.27 -9.78
N ILE A 7 3.13 -6.26 -9.52
CA ILE A 7 3.07 -5.44 -8.32
C ILE A 7 2.22 -4.20 -8.62
N SER A 8 1.08 -4.08 -7.95
CA SER A 8 0.16 -2.94 -8.11
C SER A 8 0.42 -1.80 -7.13
N ALA A 9 0.91 -2.09 -5.93
CA ALA A 9 1.20 -1.11 -4.90
C ALA A 9 2.21 -1.65 -3.87
N LEU A 10 2.88 -0.72 -3.17
CA LEU A 10 3.74 -1.03 -2.03
C LEU A 10 3.20 -0.29 -0.80
N SER A 11 3.13 -0.99 0.33
CA SER A 11 2.71 -0.41 1.60
C SER A 11 3.90 0.18 2.37
N LYS A 12 3.62 1.13 3.28
CA LYS A 12 4.62 1.63 4.24
C LYS A 12 4.98 0.60 5.32
N LEU A 13 4.10 -0.36 5.55
CA LEU A 13 4.24 -1.36 6.60
C LEU A 13 5.26 -2.43 6.19
N ARG A 14 5.96 -2.97 7.19
CA ARG A 14 6.85 -4.11 7.03
C ARG A 14 6.55 -5.11 8.13
N ILE A 15 6.48 -6.38 7.78
CA ILE A 15 6.37 -7.46 8.74
C ILE A 15 7.75 -8.06 8.99
N PHE A 16 7.97 -8.56 10.20
CA PHE A 16 9.16 -9.32 10.50
C PHE A 16 9.13 -10.64 9.72
N ILE A 17 10.22 -10.95 9.03
CA ILE A 17 10.38 -12.20 8.28
C ILE A 17 11.44 -13.04 9.00
N PRO A 18 11.13 -14.27 9.43
CA PRO A 18 12.12 -15.17 10.02
C PRO A 18 13.18 -15.55 8.98
N PRO A 19 14.37 -16.01 9.42
CA PRO A 19 15.51 -16.25 8.52
C PRO A 19 15.28 -17.34 7.46
N GLY A 20 14.21 -18.14 7.56
CA GLY A 20 13.87 -19.15 6.55
C GLY A 20 12.36 -19.42 6.46
N LEU A 21 11.86 -19.53 5.22
CA LEU A 21 10.43 -19.75 4.90
C LEU A 21 10.14 -21.14 4.32
N ARG A 22 11.15 -22.01 4.28
CA ARG A 22 11.01 -23.40 3.79
C ARG A 22 10.16 -24.27 4.73
N PRO A 23 10.27 -24.15 6.07
CA PRO A 23 9.36 -24.85 6.98
C PRO A 23 7.92 -24.37 6.81
N LEU A 24 6.96 -25.28 7.01
CA LEU A 24 5.54 -24.95 6.88
C LEU A 24 5.11 -23.95 7.97
N GLU A 25 5.60 -24.16 9.19
CA GLU A 25 5.29 -23.41 10.39
C GLU A 25 5.70 -21.95 10.23
N ALA A 26 6.86 -21.69 9.61
CA ALA A 26 7.34 -20.35 9.31
C ALA A 26 6.41 -19.61 8.32
N ARG A 27 5.88 -20.31 7.31
CA ARG A 27 4.90 -19.73 6.38
C ARG A 27 3.56 -19.49 7.04
N GLN A 28 3.10 -20.42 7.87
CA GLN A 28 1.85 -20.28 8.63
C GLN A 28 1.91 -19.09 9.60
N SER A 29 3.04 -18.92 10.29
CA SER A 29 3.25 -17.77 11.18
C SER A 29 3.12 -16.43 10.44
N ILE A 30 3.72 -16.31 9.25
CA ILE A 30 3.57 -15.10 8.42
C ILE A 30 2.13 -14.92 7.95
N LEU A 31 1.45 -16.00 7.54
CA LEU A 31 0.06 -15.91 7.10
C LEU A 31 -0.84 -15.33 8.21
N LEU A 32 -0.68 -15.80 9.45
CA LEU A 32 -1.41 -15.27 10.60
C LEU A 32 -1.11 -13.78 10.83
N ALA A 33 0.16 -13.38 10.75
CA ALA A 33 0.54 -11.98 10.88
C ALA A 33 -0.08 -11.09 9.77
N ILE A 34 -0.14 -11.59 8.53
CA ILE A 34 -0.78 -10.88 7.41
C ILE A 34 -2.29 -10.78 7.61
N GLN A 35 -2.95 -11.85 8.07
CA GLN A 35 -4.38 -11.85 8.36
C GLN A 35 -4.73 -10.87 9.47
N GLU A 36 -3.93 -10.84 10.54
CA GLU A 36 -4.10 -9.88 11.61
C GLU A 36 -3.93 -8.43 11.10
N LEU A 37 -2.94 -8.19 10.24
CA LEU A 37 -2.77 -6.90 9.59
C LEU A 37 -4.01 -6.53 8.75
N GLY A 38 -4.57 -7.47 7.99
CA GLY A 38 -5.79 -7.25 7.23
C GLY A 38 -6.97 -6.85 8.11
N ASN A 39 -7.14 -7.51 9.26
CA ASN A 39 -8.19 -7.18 10.24
C ASN A 39 -7.98 -5.79 10.86
N ARG A 40 -6.73 -5.38 11.09
CA ARG A 40 -6.39 -4.05 11.65
C ARG A 40 -6.56 -2.92 10.63
N PHE A 41 -6.51 -3.22 9.33
CA PHE A 41 -6.61 -2.25 8.23
C PHE A 41 -7.76 -2.61 7.28
N PRO A 42 -9.04 -2.53 7.73
CA PRO A 42 -10.20 -2.96 6.93
C PRO A 42 -10.40 -2.13 5.66
N GLN A 43 -9.90 -0.88 5.65
CA GLN A 43 -9.95 0.01 4.48
C GLN A 43 -8.70 -0.12 3.57
N GLY A 44 -7.83 -1.09 3.85
CA GLY A 44 -6.59 -1.32 3.12
C GLY A 44 -5.36 -0.69 3.77
N PHE A 45 -4.18 -1.08 3.26
CA PHE A 45 -2.91 -0.66 3.82
C PHE A 45 -2.48 0.74 3.33
N PRO A 46 -1.77 1.51 4.18
CA PRO A 46 -1.20 2.79 3.77
C PRO A 46 -0.14 2.58 2.68
N LYS A 47 -0.38 3.14 1.49
CA LYS A 47 0.52 3.08 0.33
C LYS A 47 1.72 4.01 0.51
N LEU A 48 2.84 3.66 -0.13
CA LEU A 48 3.98 4.57 -0.29
C LEU A 48 3.63 5.68 -1.31
N ASN A 49 3.93 6.92 -0.94
CA ASN A 49 3.84 8.06 -1.83
C ASN A 49 5.12 8.12 -2.69
N PRO A 50 5.02 8.16 -4.02
CA PRO A 50 6.17 8.18 -4.92
C PRO A 50 7.13 9.36 -4.67
N VAL A 51 6.60 10.52 -4.30
CA VAL A 51 7.40 11.74 -4.09
C VAL A 51 7.91 11.79 -2.65
N LYS A 52 6.99 11.75 -1.67
CA LYS A 52 7.29 11.98 -0.26
C LYS A 52 8.12 10.83 0.34
N ASP A 53 7.77 9.57 0.02
CA ASP A 53 8.41 8.39 0.62
C ASP A 53 9.48 7.77 -0.30
N MET A 54 9.20 7.65 -1.60
CA MET A 54 10.12 7.00 -2.55
C MET A 54 11.14 7.95 -3.19
N LYS A 55 11.03 9.27 -2.96
CA LYS A 55 11.95 10.30 -3.44
C LYS A 55 12.08 10.37 -4.97
N VAL A 56 10.99 10.11 -5.68
CA VAL A 56 10.91 10.33 -7.12
C VAL A 56 10.76 11.84 -7.38
N ASN A 57 11.71 12.41 -8.11
CA ASN A 57 11.80 13.86 -8.36
C ASN A 57 11.42 14.26 -9.80
N ASP A 58 10.91 13.32 -10.60
CA ASP A 58 10.48 13.59 -11.97
C ASP A 58 9.31 14.60 -11.98
N PRO A 59 9.44 15.75 -12.69
CA PRO A 59 8.41 16.80 -12.66
C PRO A 59 7.03 16.33 -13.15
N GLU A 60 6.97 15.42 -14.13
CA GLU A 60 5.71 14.90 -14.64
C GLU A 60 5.04 14.01 -13.60
N ILE A 61 5.82 13.13 -12.95
CA ILE A 61 5.31 12.27 -11.87
C ILE A 61 4.84 13.11 -10.68
N VAL A 62 5.60 14.12 -10.27
CA VAL A 62 5.22 15.02 -9.17
C VAL A 62 3.89 15.72 -9.48
N LYS A 63 3.73 16.22 -10.71
CA LYS A 63 2.48 16.85 -11.15
C LYS A 63 1.31 15.87 -11.12
N LEU A 64 1.48 14.65 -11.62
CA LEU A 64 0.46 13.60 -11.62
C LEU A 64 0.04 13.21 -10.20
N VAL A 65 1.00 13.01 -9.29
CA VAL A 65 0.72 12.68 -7.89
C VAL A 65 -0.10 13.80 -7.23
N ASN A 66 0.24 15.06 -7.46
CA ASN A 66 -0.53 16.19 -6.91
C ASN A 66 -1.97 16.25 -7.46
N GLN A 67 -2.17 15.94 -8.74
CA GLN A 67 -3.50 15.89 -9.34
C GLN A 67 -4.35 14.75 -8.74
N ILE A 68 -3.75 13.59 -8.50
CA ILE A 68 -4.42 12.47 -7.83
C ILE A 68 -4.83 12.88 -6.41
N GLU A 69 -3.92 13.48 -5.62
CA GLU A 69 -4.22 13.96 -4.26
C GLU A 69 -5.37 14.98 -4.25
N GLU A 70 -5.42 15.89 -5.22
CA GLU A 70 -6.51 16.88 -5.34
C GLU A 70 -7.86 16.22 -5.64
N VAL A 71 -7.90 15.25 -6.55
CA VAL A 71 -9.13 14.53 -6.91
C VAL A 71 -9.61 13.67 -5.74
N GLU A 72 -8.71 12.99 -5.03
CA GLU A 72 -9.04 12.24 -3.83
C GLU A 72 -9.65 13.14 -2.76
N GLN A 73 -9.07 14.33 -2.51
CA GLN A 73 -9.64 15.29 -1.56
C GLN A 73 -11.05 15.76 -1.95
N LYS A 74 -11.29 16.02 -3.24
CA LYS A 74 -12.62 16.36 -3.76
C LYS A 74 -13.61 15.21 -3.57
N LEU A 75 -13.17 13.98 -3.81
CA LEU A 75 -13.99 12.79 -3.60
C LEU A 75 -14.38 12.63 -2.12
N PHE A 76 -13.42 12.72 -1.20
CA PHE A 76 -13.65 12.55 0.24
C PHE A 76 -14.50 13.68 0.86
N SER A 77 -14.41 14.90 0.31
CA SER A 77 -15.22 16.05 0.76
C SER A 77 -16.63 16.07 0.16
N HIS A 78 -16.90 15.26 -0.87
CA HIS A 78 -18.19 15.23 -1.53
C HIS A 78 -19.30 14.70 -0.59
N PRO A 79 -20.46 15.37 -0.48
CA PRO A 79 -21.53 14.97 0.45
C PRO A 79 -22.02 13.52 0.30
N MET A 80 -22.03 13.00 -0.92
CA MET A 80 -22.44 11.62 -1.22
C MET A 80 -21.43 10.55 -0.80
N HIS A 81 -20.18 10.93 -0.48
CA HIS A 81 -19.14 9.95 -0.16
C HIS A 81 -19.38 9.21 1.16
N LYS A 82 -20.12 9.82 2.10
CA LYS A 82 -20.44 9.20 3.40
C LYS A 82 -21.76 8.41 3.41
N VAL A 83 -22.49 8.39 2.30
CA VAL A 83 -23.87 7.87 2.22
C VAL A 83 -23.91 6.44 1.63
N CYS A 84 -22.76 5.86 1.29
CA CYS A 84 -22.63 4.48 0.80
C CYS A 84 -21.88 3.60 1.81
#